data_AF-A0A382GEP6-F1
#
_entry.id   AF-A0A382GEP6-F1
#
_cell.length_a   1.000
_cell.length_b   1.000
_cell.length_c   1.000
_cell.angle_alpha   90.00
_cell.angle_beta   90.00
_cell.angle_gamma   90.00
#
_symmetry.space_group_name_H-M   'P 1'
#
loop_
_entity.id
_entity.type
_entity.pdbx_description
1 polymer ?
#
loop_
_entity_poly.entity_id
_entity_poly.type
_entity_poly.pdbx_seq_one_letter_code
_entity_poly.pdbx_strand_id
1 'polypeptide(L)'
;VSEETAFDYESAWSSWFASPVREELQAGIATELERTSGLFDVQDGTHAKWNGERLGVLTVFNSDELIALLCAWEEAENGNWLAQKEVLIWLEKWMEFITCCVEAAPPD
;
A
#
# COMPACT_ATOMS: atom_id res chain seq x y z
N VAL A 1 13.55 56.38 -16.39
CA VAL A 1 12.83 55.09 -16.31
C VAL A 1 13.79 54.10 -15.69
N SER A 2 13.40 53.43 -14.61
CA SER A 2 14.20 52.36 -14.02
C SER A 2 14.08 51.12 -14.88
N GLU A 3 15.19 50.48 -15.22
CA GLU A 3 15.17 49.13 -15.80
C GLU A 3 14.80 48.16 -14.68
N GLU A 4 13.58 47.61 -14.74
CA GLU A 4 13.26 46.41 -13.98
C GLU A 4 14.05 45.25 -14.57
N THR A 5 15.17 44.91 -13.93
CA THR A 5 15.99 43.76 -14.32
C THR A 5 15.13 42.51 -14.26
N ALA A 6 14.83 41.93 -15.43
CA ALA A 6 14.01 40.72 -15.52
C ALA A 6 14.60 39.62 -14.63
N PHE A 7 13.76 39.00 -13.80
CA PHE A 7 14.20 37.99 -12.85
C PHE A 7 14.81 36.79 -13.57
N ASP A 8 16.08 36.50 -13.31
CA ASP A 8 16.80 35.39 -13.92
C ASP A 8 16.42 34.07 -13.21
N TYR A 9 15.37 33.44 -13.74
CA TYR A 9 14.89 32.14 -13.28
C TYR A 9 15.95 31.04 -13.40
N GLU A 10 16.84 31.08 -14.40
CA GLU A 10 17.82 30.01 -14.64
C GLU A 10 18.97 30.08 -13.62
N SER A 11 19.45 31.29 -13.31
CA SER A 11 20.41 31.53 -12.23
C SER A 11 19.81 31.25 -10.85
N ALA A 12 18.56 31.66 -10.60
CA ALA A 12 17.86 31.33 -9.36
C ALA A 12 17.66 29.81 -9.18
N TRP A 13 17.29 29.10 -10.25
CA TRP A 13 17.10 27.64 -10.26
C TRP A 13 18.42 26.90 -10.08
N SER A 14 19.49 27.33 -10.75
CA SER A 14 20.85 26.79 -10.58
C SER A 14 21.37 26.99 -9.16
N SER A 15 21.15 28.17 -8.58
CA SER A 15 21.51 28.49 -7.20
C SER A 15 20.75 27.60 -6.19
N TRP A 16 19.45 27.39 -6.41
CA TRP A 16 18.65 26.46 -5.60
C TRP A 16 19.15 25.02 -5.73
N PHE A 17 19.46 24.55 -6.94
CA PHE A 17 19.98 23.20 -7.20
C PHE A 17 21.35 22.92 -6.57
N ALA A 18 22.14 23.97 -6.34
CA ALA A 18 23.42 23.94 -5.63
C ALA A 18 23.32 24.22 -4.12
N SER A 19 22.12 24.47 -3.60
CA SER A 19 21.89 24.80 -2.19
C SER A 19 21.64 23.55 -1.32
N PRO A 20 22.04 23.56 -0.03
CA PRO A 20 21.71 22.47 0.90
C PRO A 20 20.21 22.21 1.05
N VAL A 21 19.36 23.23 0.79
CA VAL A 21 17.90 23.11 0.82
C VAL A 21 17.39 22.06 -0.16
N ARG A 22 18.11 21.82 -1.28
CA ARG A 22 17.80 20.70 -2.19
C ARG A 22 18.04 19.35 -1.51
N GLU A 23 19.15 19.19 -0.78
CA GLU A 23 19.48 17.93 -0.11
C GLU A 23 18.54 17.67 1.07
N GLU A 24 18.22 18.71 1.85
CA GLU A 24 17.21 18.67 2.91
C GLU A 24 15.81 18.34 2.36
N LEU A 25 15.41 18.93 1.22
CA LEU A 25 14.13 18.61 0.58
C LEU A 25 14.13 17.21 -0.04
N GLN A 26 15.23 16.77 -0.66
CA GLN A 26 15.35 15.43 -1.24
C GLN A 26 15.34 14.35 -0.15
N ALA A 27 15.99 14.59 0.99
CA ALA A 27 15.90 13.75 2.18
C ALA A 27 14.48 13.79 2.78
N GLY A 28 13.87 14.97 2.91
CA GLY A 28 12.50 15.12 3.39
C GLY A 28 11.47 14.39 2.52
N ILE A 29 11.60 14.46 1.20
CA ILE A 29 10.78 13.69 0.25
C ILE A 29 11.05 12.18 0.38
N ALA A 30 12.31 11.74 0.52
CA ALA A 30 12.63 10.34 0.70
C ALA A 30 12.07 9.78 2.01
N THR A 31 12.28 10.47 3.14
CA THR A 31 11.71 10.13 4.45
C THR A 31 10.19 10.19 4.45
N GLU A 32 9.56 11.15 3.77
CA GLU A 32 8.11 11.22 3.67
C GLU A 32 7.54 10.12 2.78
N LEU A 33 8.19 9.76 1.67
CA LEU A 33 7.82 8.60 0.85
C LEU A 33 8.02 7.28 1.61
N GLU A 34 9.09 7.16 2.40
CA GLU A 34 9.34 5.99 3.25
C GLU A 34 8.29 5.87 4.36
N ARG A 35 7.96 6.99 5.03
CA ARG A 35 6.91 7.11 6.04
C ARG A 35 5.51 6.86 5.48
N THR A 36 5.23 7.31 4.26
CA THR A 36 3.95 7.12 3.56
C THR A 36 3.89 5.82 2.74
N SER A 37 4.99 5.07 2.60
CA SER A 37 4.99 3.70 2.05
C SER A 37 4.21 2.67 2.89
N GLY A 38 3.67 3.09 4.04
CA GLY A 38 2.72 2.35 4.88
C GLY A 38 1.33 2.99 4.97
N LEU A 39 1.05 4.06 4.21
CA LEU A 39 -0.31 4.54 3.98
C LEU A 39 -0.95 3.67 2.89
N PHE A 40 -1.49 2.53 3.33
CA PHE A 40 -2.26 1.60 2.52
C PHE A 40 -3.31 2.33 1.66
N ASP A 41 -3.22 2.19 0.33
CA ASP A 41 -4.29 2.66 -0.55
C ASP A 41 -5.47 1.68 -0.51
N VAL A 42 -6.55 2.12 0.11
CA VAL A 42 -7.80 1.36 0.26
C VAL A 42 -8.51 1.17 -1.08
N GLN A 43 -8.07 1.81 -2.17
CA GLN A 43 -8.59 1.60 -3.53
C GLN A 43 -7.79 0.58 -4.36
N ASP A 44 -6.60 0.17 -3.91
CA ASP A 44 -5.72 -0.76 -4.65
C ASP A 44 -5.92 -2.25 -4.26
N GLY A 45 -6.59 -2.51 -3.12
CA GLY A 45 -7.09 -3.85 -2.76
C GLY A 45 -6.45 -4.45 -1.50
N THR A 46 -6.04 -5.72 -1.59
CA THR A 46 -5.42 -6.45 -0.46
C THR A 46 -3.91 -6.26 -0.46
N HIS A 47 -3.36 -5.81 0.68
CA HIS A 47 -1.96 -5.46 0.85
C HIS A 47 -1.28 -6.32 1.91
N ALA A 48 0.01 -6.60 1.72
CA ALA A 48 0.85 -7.26 2.72
C ALA A 48 2.25 -6.65 2.76
N LYS A 49 2.83 -6.49 3.95
CA LYS A 49 4.16 -5.90 4.15
C LYS A 49 4.84 -6.47 5.40
N TRP A 50 6.12 -6.83 5.27
CA TRP A 50 6.97 -7.21 6.39
C TRP A 50 7.52 -5.99 7.12
N ASN A 51 7.64 -6.10 8.45
CA ASN A 51 8.25 -5.10 9.33
C ASN A 51 9.09 -5.84 10.38
N GLY A 52 10.35 -6.13 10.03
CA GLY A 52 11.15 -7.17 10.69
C GLY A 52 10.44 -8.53 10.59
N GLU A 53 10.51 -9.33 11.66
CA GLU A 53 9.87 -10.65 11.80
C GLU A 53 8.32 -10.66 11.75
N ARG A 54 7.66 -9.54 11.41
CA ARG A 54 6.20 -9.39 11.48
C ARG A 54 5.60 -9.10 10.11
N LEU A 55 4.74 -9.99 9.64
CA LEU A 55 3.88 -9.76 8.49
C LEU A 55 2.63 -8.97 8.91
N GLY A 56 2.48 -7.75 8.39
CA GLY A 56 1.22 -7.02 8.42
C GLY A 56 0.42 -7.30 7.14
N VAL A 57 -0.87 -7.59 7.28
CA VAL A 57 -1.80 -7.78 6.16
C VAL A 57 -3.03 -6.90 6.35
N LEU A 58 -3.46 -6.23 5.28
CA LEU A 58 -4.72 -5.50 5.20
C LEU A 58 -5.55 -6.08 4.06
N THR A 59 -6.64 -6.77 4.40
CA THR A 59 -7.69 -7.12 3.44
C THR A 59 -8.64 -5.94 3.29
N VAL A 60 -8.97 -5.57 2.07
CA VAL A 60 -10.03 -4.59 1.76
C VAL A 60 -11.11 -5.29 0.96
N PHE A 61 -12.37 -5.01 1.31
CA PHE A 61 -13.57 -5.47 0.62
C PHE A 61 -14.48 -4.29 0.36
N ASN A 62 -15.23 -4.32 -0.73
CA ASN A 62 -16.43 -3.50 -0.87
C ASN A 62 -17.60 -4.12 -0.07
N SER A 63 -18.72 -3.38 0.05
CA SER A 63 -19.86 -3.82 0.87
C SER A 63 -20.50 -5.12 0.35
N ASP A 64 -20.56 -5.31 -0.97
CA ASP A 64 -21.24 -6.45 -1.58
C ASP A 64 -20.38 -7.73 -1.47
N GLU A 65 -19.06 -7.60 -1.61
CA GLU A 65 -18.08 -8.67 -1.35
C GLU A 65 -18.15 -9.16 0.11
N LEU A 66 -18.18 -8.22 1.07
CA LEU A 66 -18.24 -8.56 2.49
C LEU A 66 -19.58 -9.20 2.87
N ILE A 67 -20.70 -8.70 2.33
CA ILE A 67 -22.02 -9.30 2.54
C ILE A 67 -22.07 -10.71 1.93
N ALA A 68 -21.57 -10.90 0.70
CA ALA A 68 -21.54 -12.20 0.04
C ALA A 68 -20.71 -13.23 0.83
N LEU A 69 -19.53 -12.85 1.33
CA LEU A 69 -18.67 -13.73 2.14
C LEU A 69 -19.33 -14.09 3.48
N LEU A 70 -20.00 -13.14 4.15
CA LEU A 70 -20.73 -13.39 5.40
C LEU A 70 -21.95 -14.29 5.20
N CYS A 71 -22.74 -14.08 4.14
CA CYS A 71 -23.88 -14.95 3.82
C CYS A 71 -23.41 -16.36 3.42
N ALA A 72 -22.34 -16.49 2.63
CA ALA A 72 -21.76 -17.79 2.32
C ALA A 72 -21.24 -18.51 3.58
N TRP A 73 -20.68 -17.77 4.55
CA TRP A 73 -20.28 -18.35 5.83
C TRP A 73 -21.47 -18.83 6.67
N GLU A 74 -22.52 -18.03 6.82
CA GLU A 74 -23.73 -18.41 7.56
C GLU A 74 -24.44 -19.61 6.91
N GLU A 75 -24.59 -19.63 5.59
CA GLU A 75 -25.14 -20.79 4.87
C GLU A 75 -24.24 -22.04 5.01
N ALA A 76 -22.92 -21.86 5.02
CA ALA A 76 -21.97 -22.96 5.20
C ALA A 76 -22.07 -23.60 6.60
N GLU A 77 -22.18 -22.80 7.66
CA GLU A 77 -22.40 -23.26 9.03
C GLU A 77 -23.76 -23.97 9.18
N ASN A 78 -24.80 -23.48 8.50
CA ASN A 78 -26.12 -24.11 8.43
C ASN A 78 -26.19 -25.35 7.50
N GLY A 79 -25.06 -25.79 6.94
CA GLY A 79 -24.95 -27.06 6.21
C GLY A 79 -25.18 -26.99 4.70
N ASN A 80 -25.22 -25.80 4.09
CA ASN A 80 -25.20 -25.68 2.63
C ASN A 80 -23.81 -26.07 2.09
N TRP A 81 -23.69 -27.29 1.56
CA TRP A 81 -22.44 -27.82 1.00
C TRP A 81 -21.87 -26.98 -0.15
N LEU A 82 -22.70 -26.22 -0.87
CA LEU A 82 -22.23 -25.35 -1.96
C LEU A 82 -21.55 -24.10 -1.39
N ALA A 83 -22.18 -23.46 -0.40
CA ALA A 83 -21.59 -22.35 0.34
C ALA A 83 -20.32 -22.78 1.10
N GLN A 84 -20.30 -23.98 1.71
CA GLN A 84 -19.09 -24.57 2.30
C GLN A 84 -17.95 -24.67 1.28
N LYS A 85 -18.24 -25.09 0.05
CA LYS A 85 -17.23 -25.16 -1.03
C LYS A 85 -16.74 -23.77 -1.43
N GLU A 86 -17.61 -22.78 -1.51
CA GLU A 86 -17.24 -21.40 -1.87
C GLU A 86 -16.37 -20.74 -0.79
N VAL A 87 -16.72 -20.92 0.49
CA VAL A 87 -15.90 -20.51 1.64
C VAL A 87 -14.54 -21.22 1.65
N LEU A 88 -14.49 -22.52 1.36
CA LEU A 88 -13.23 -23.27 1.27
C LEU A 88 -12.33 -22.78 0.13
N ILE A 89 -12.89 -22.45 -1.04
CA ILE A 89 -12.13 -21.85 -2.16
C ILE A 89 -11.60 -20.47 -1.77
N TRP A 90 -12.40 -19.65 -1.08
CA TRP A 90 -11.93 -18.34 -0.60
C TRP A 90 -10.77 -18.48 0.40
N LEU A 91 -10.88 -19.42 1.35
CA LEU A 91 -9.81 -19.72 2.32
C LEU A 91 -8.55 -20.29 1.63
N GLU A 92 -8.70 -21.16 0.62
CA GLU A 92 -7.59 -21.68 -0.19
C GLU A 92 -6.82 -20.53 -0.86
N LYS A 93 -7.52 -19.58 -1.50
CA LYS A 93 -6.90 -18.41 -2.14
C LYS A 93 -6.32 -17.41 -1.14
N TRP A 94 -6.91 -17.29 0.05
CA TRP A 94 -6.30 -16.52 1.13
C TRP A 94 -4.98 -17.14 1.59
N MET A 95 -4.91 -18.46 1.75
CA MET A 95 -3.70 -19.16 2.17
C MET A 95 -2.61 -19.21 1.07
N GLU A 96 -2.99 -19.29 -0.21
CA GLU A 96 -2.06 -19.08 -1.33
C GLU A 96 -1.41 -17.70 -1.25
N PHE A 97 -2.19 -16.64 -1.05
CA PHE A 97 -1.68 -15.28 -0.89
C PHE A 97 -0.71 -15.15 0.30
N ILE A 98 -1.09 -15.65 1.48
CA ILE A 98 -0.20 -15.65 2.67
C ILE A 98 1.09 -16.44 2.41
N THR A 99 1.03 -17.53 1.65
CA THR A 99 2.23 -18.30 1.28
C THR A 99 3.18 -17.47 0.42
N CYS A 100 2.66 -16.80 -0.62
CA CYS A 100 3.45 -15.86 -1.43
C CYS A 100 4.05 -14.72 -0.60
N CYS A 101 3.33 -14.22 0.42
CA CYS A 101 3.88 -13.22 1.33
C CYS A 101 5.05 -13.75 2.17
N VAL A 102 5.01 -15.01 2.62
CA VAL A 102 6.09 -15.64 3.39
C VAL A 102 7.30 -15.95 2.50
N GLU A 103 7.09 -16.41 1.27
CA GLU A 103 8.17 -16.61 0.29
C GLU A 103 8.84 -15.30 -0.13
N ALA A 104 8.13 -14.17 -0.03
CA ALA A 104 8.64 -12.81 -0.28
C ALA A 104 9.20 -12.11 0.98
N ALA A 105 9.46 -12.82 2.08
CA ALA A 105 10.11 -12.25 3.26
C ALA A 105 11.54 -11.76 2.94
N PRO A 106 11.99 -10.63 3.51
CA PRO A 106 13.39 -10.21 3.40
C PRO A 106 14.31 -11.21 4.11
N PRO A 107 15.55 -11.41 3.62
CA PRO A 107 16.53 -12.27 4.29
C PRO A 107 17.01 -11.68 5.63
N ASP A 108 17.40 -12.56 6.55
CA ASP A 108 17.98 -12.28 7.87
C ASP A 108 19.39 -11.60 7.79
#